data_AF-A0AAV6R6S4-F1
#
_entry.id   AF-A0AAV6R6S4-F1
#
_cell.length_a   1.000
_cell.length_b   1.000
_cell.length_c   1.000
_cell.angle_alpha   90.00
_cell.angle_beta   90.00
_cell.angle_gamma   90.00
#
_symmetry.space_group_name_H-M   'P 1'
#
loop_
_entity.id
_entity.type
_entity.pdbx_description
1 polymer ?
#
loop_
_entity_poly.entity_id
_entity_poly.type
_entity_poly.pdbx_seq_one_letter_code
_entity_poly.pdbx_strand_id
1 'polypeptide(L)'
;MDSMLENLSKNEFISICVRDPRLQKEDLWHTHVDYDICLHTNSMCFRKKASCVRRRYSEFVWLRHCLEQNALIIQLPKLPPWNPFFSLKNREQVSQRMKGLQEFLEGVLHTPFLLSDSRLHLFLQSNLSITKIERCALGRTRYTVAEAIQRSNLDCIRIEDKGSCDSDCESSSSSSGLGQSVDSVMRDSPLPCFES
;
A
#
# COMPACT_ATOMS: atom_id res chain seq x y z
N MET A 1 11.61 29.48 -27.12
CA MET A 1 11.91 28.17 -26.46
C MET A 1 10.99 27.92 -25.24
N ASP A 2 9.86 28.61 -25.18
CA ASP A 2 9.22 29.00 -23.93
C ASP A 2 8.10 28.03 -23.51
N SER A 3 7.56 27.26 -24.47
CA SER A 3 6.58 26.19 -24.25
C SER A 3 7.10 25.02 -23.38
N MET A 4 8.42 24.89 -23.21
CA MET A 4 9.00 24.00 -22.20
C MET A 4 8.89 24.59 -20.79
N LEU A 5 9.02 25.91 -20.63
CA LEU A 5 8.86 26.60 -19.33
C LEU A 5 7.38 26.73 -18.93
N GLU A 6 6.46 26.84 -19.88
CA GLU A 6 5.00 26.78 -19.62
C GLU A 6 4.54 25.42 -19.07
N ASN A 7 5.32 24.34 -19.24
CA ASN A 7 5.06 23.07 -18.55
C ASN A 7 5.67 22.99 -17.15
N LEU A 8 6.65 23.85 -16.82
CA LEU A 8 7.19 23.99 -15.46
C LEU A 8 6.33 24.90 -14.56
N SER A 9 5.44 25.73 -15.11
CA SER A 9 4.63 26.70 -14.35
C SER A 9 3.42 26.10 -13.61
N LYS A 10 3.21 24.78 -13.68
CA LYS A 10 2.29 24.09 -12.75
C LYS A 10 2.95 24.02 -11.36
N ASN A 11 2.62 24.98 -10.49
CA ASN A 11 3.02 25.01 -9.08
C ASN A 11 3.02 23.60 -8.47
N GLU A 12 4.11 23.24 -7.79
CA GLU A 12 4.21 21.94 -7.13
C GLU A 12 3.20 21.86 -5.98
N PHE A 13 2.39 20.80 -5.97
CA PHE A 13 1.38 20.55 -4.96
C PHE A 13 1.46 19.11 -4.48
N ILE A 14 1.27 18.90 -3.17
CA ILE A 14 1.04 17.58 -2.57
C ILE A 14 -0.28 17.67 -1.82
N SER A 15 -1.33 17.11 -2.39
CA SER A 15 -2.63 16.98 -1.74
C SER A 15 -2.72 15.60 -1.10
N ILE A 16 -3.22 15.55 0.13
CA ILE A 16 -3.52 14.30 0.83
C ILE A 16 -4.84 14.41 1.58
N CYS A 17 -5.59 13.31 1.66
CA CYS A 17 -6.76 13.23 2.50
C CYS A 17 -6.84 11.88 3.24
N VAL A 18 -7.39 11.91 4.45
CA VAL A 18 -7.62 10.71 5.29
C VAL A 18 -9.13 10.55 5.50
N ARG A 19 -9.70 9.46 5.00
CA ARG A 19 -11.15 9.30 4.83
C ARG A 19 -11.61 7.86 5.06
N ASP A 20 -12.91 7.62 4.87
CA ASP A 20 -13.51 6.28 4.79
C ASP A 20 -13.05 5.31 5.92
N PRO A 21 -13.39 5.61 7.18
CA PRO A 21 -12.95 4.83 8.33
C PRO A 21 -13.71 3.50 8.41
N ARG A 22 -13.02 2.37 8.27
CA ARG A 22 -13.66 1.03 8.26
C ARG A 22 -13.20 0.17 9.43
N LEU A 23 -14.07 -0.78 9.79
CA LEU A 23 -13.77 -1.83 10.75
C LEU A 23 -13.24 -3.05 10.01
N GLN A 24 -11.92 -3.21 9.96
CA GLN A 24 -11.31 -4.42 9.43
C GLN A 24 -11.43 -5.55 10.46
N LYS A 25 -11.66 -6.76 9.95
CA LYS A 25 -11.66 -8.01 10.71
C LYS A 25 -10.74 -8.98 9.99
N GLU A 26 -9.51 -9.10 10.45
CA GLU A 26 -8.60 -10.16 9.99
C GLU A 26 -9.03 -11.49 10.63
N ASP A 27 -9.28 -11.47 11.94
CA ASP A 27 -9.81 -12.58 12.73
C ASP A 27 -10.82 -12.09 13.80
N LEU A 28 -11.48 -13.03 14.48
CA LEU A 28 -12.36 -12.80 15.63
C LEU A 28 -11.72 -11.89 16.71
N TRP A 29 -10.40 -12.02 16.91
CA TRP A 29 -9.62 -11.23 17.88
C TRP A 29 -8.77 -10.13 17.24
N HIS A 30 -8.70 -10.07 15.90
CA HIS A 30 -7.89 -9.12 15.15
C HIS A 30 -8.79 -8.16 14.36
N THR A 31 -9.73 -7.58 15.10
CA THR A 31 -10.58 -6.47 14.64
C THR A 31 -9.87 -5.14 14.90
N HIS A 32 -9.73 -4.30 13.88
CA HIS A 32 -9.08 -3.00 14.00
C HIS A 32 -9.74 -1.93 13.11
N VAL A 33 -9.38 -0.66 13.31
CA VAL A 33 -9.90 0.46 12.51
C VAL A 33 -8.80 1.00 11.60
N ASP A 34 -9.09 1.05 10.30
CA ASP A 34 -8.23 1.62 9.28
C ASP A 34 -8.90 2.82 8.59
N TYR A 35 -8.10 3.55 7.81
CA TYR A 35 -8.48 4.75 7.07
C TYR A 35 -7.96 4.65 5.64
N ASP A 36 -8.74 5.13 4.68
CA ASP A 36 -8.30 5.35 3.31
C ASP A 36 -7.42 6.62 3.27
N ILE A 37 -6.14 6.47 2.93
CA ILE A 37 -5.22 7.58 2.70
C ILE A 37 -5.09 7.74 1.19
N CYS A 38 -5.48 8.90 0.67
CA CYS A 38 -5.38 9.21 -0.75
C CYS A 38 -4.49 10.42 -0.98
N LEU A 39 -3.38 10.21 -1.68
CA LEU A 39 -2.42 11.22 -2.08
C LEU A 39 -2.57 11.51 -3.58
N HIS A 40 -2.54 12.80 -3.94
CA HIS A 40 -2.52 13.28 -5.32
C HIS A 40 -1.51 14.44 -5.44
N THR A 41 -0.59 14.35 -6.39
CA THR A 41 0.55 15.27 -6.50
C THR A 41 1.13 15.33 -7.91
N ASN A 42 1.61 16.51 -8.33
CA ASN A 42 2.52 16.63 -9.47
C ASN A 42 4.01 16.47 -9.09
N SER A 43 4.34 16.44 -7.79
CA SER A 43 5.70 16.46 -7.24
C SER A 43 6.60 15.34 -7.76
N MET A 44 7.90 15.66 -7.89
CA MET A 44 8.93 14.69 -8.30
C MET A 44 9.51 13.88 -7.13
N CYS A 45 9.19 14.23 -5.87
CA CYS A 45 9.50 13.39 -4.72
C CYS A 45 8.73 12.07 -4.73
N PHE A 46 7.57 12.00 -5.41
CA PHE A 46 6.67 10.84 -5.39
C PHE A 46 6.73 10.05 -6.70
N ARG A 47 6.81 8.71 -6.58
CA ARG A 47 6.92 7.81 -7.73
C ARG A 47 5.58 7.59 -8.45
N LYS A 48 4.46 7.63 -7.73
CA LYS A 48 3.12 7.77 -8.35
C LYS A 48 2.59 9.19 -8.15
N LYS A 49 1.90 9.72 -9.15
CA LYS A 49 1.16 11.00 -9.08
C LYS A 49 -0.17 10.90 -8.33
N ALA A 50 -0.73 9.69 -8.20
CA ALA A 50 -1.84 9.39 -7.31
C ALA A 50 -1.61 8.02 -6.62
N SER A 51 -2.04 7.89 -5.36
CA SER A 51 -2.07 6.61 -4.65
C SER A 51 -3.12 6.59 -3.54
N CYS A 52 -3.90 5.51 -3.49
CA CYS A 52 -4.83 5.20 -2.41
C CYS A 52 -4.30 3.98 -1.64
N VAL A 53 -4.17 4.08 -0.32
CA VAL A 53 -3.69 2.99 0.55
C VAL A 53 -4.46 2.98 1.87
N ARG A 54 -4.74 1.81 2.44
CA ARG A 54 -5.40 1.70 3.74
C ARG A 54 -4.39 1.51 4.87
N ARG A 55 -4.53 2.27 5.95
CA ARG A 55 -3.63 2.25 7.12
C ARG A 55 -4.38 2.40 8.43
N ARG A 56 -3.92 1.72 9.48
CA ARG A 56 -4.47 1.82 10.85
C ARG A 56 -3.63 2.70 11.75
N TYR A 57 -4.24 3.26 12.80
CA TYR A 57 -3.60 4.25 13.70
C TYR A 57 -2.21 3.82 14.23
N SER A 58 -2.02 2.55 14.59
CA SER A 58 -0.72 2.08 15.11
C SER A 58 0.41 2.05 14.06
N GLU A 59 0.09 2.01 12.76
CA GLU A 59 1.08 2.17 11.70
C GLU A 59 1.51 3.64 11.53
N PHE A 60 0.62 4.60 11.80
CA PHE A 60 1.01 6.02 11.86
C PHE A 60 1.95 6.29 13.04
N VAL A 61 1.70 5.67 14.20
CA VAL A 61 2.60 5.75 15.37
C VAL A 61 4.00 5.19 15.02
N TRP A 62 4.04 4.03 14.35
CA TRP A 62 5.28 3.45 13.82
C TRP A 62 5.97 4.40 12.82
N LEU A 63 5.24 4.95 11.84
CA LEU A 63 5.80 5.87 10.84
C LEU A 63 6.38 7.12 11.51
N ARG A 64 5.65 7.73 12.45
CA ARG A 64 6.12 8.89 13.20
C ARG A 64 7.43 8.58 13.92
N HIS A 65 7.49 7.46 14.64
CA HIS A 65 8.72 7.04 15.33
C HIS A 65 9.90 6.83 14.35
N CYS A 66 9.68 6.16 13.21
CA CYS A 66 10.70 5.97 12.19
C CYS A 66 11.25 7.29 11.63
N LEU A 67 10.37 8.26 11.34
CA LEU A 67 10.77 9.60 10.90
C LEU A 67 11.56 10.33 12.01
N GLU A 68 11.15 10.16 13.28
CA GLU A 68 11.76 10.82 14.44
C GLU A 68 13.21 10.37 14.65
N GLN A 69 13.51 9.08 14.44
CA GLN A 69 14.88 8.56 14.49
C GLN A 69 15.79 9.11 13.38
N ASN A 70 15.23 9.45 12.21
CA ASN A 70 15.99 10.03 11.10
C ASN A 70 16.13 11.56 11.19
N ALA A 71 15.28 12.23 11.98
CA ALA A 71 15.10 13.67 11.94
C ALA A 71 15.20 14.32 13.33
N LEU A 72 16.19 13.94 14.12
CA LEU A 72 16.36 14.28 15.55
C LEU A 72 16.29 15.79 15.92
N ILE A 73 16.47 16.69 14.94
CA ILE A 73 16.43 18.16 15.11
C ILE A 73 15.06 18.75 14.72
N ILE A 74 14.25 18.02 13.94
CA ILE A 74 12.97 18.47 13.40
C ILE A 74 11.83 18.12 14.37
N GLN A 75 11.04 19.12 14.77
CA GLN A 75 9.81 18.85 15.52
C GLN A 75 8.74 18.25 14.59
N LEU A 76 8.58 16.93 14.65
CA LEU A 76 7.53 16.24 13.89
C LEU A 76 6.13 16.65 14.36
N PRO A 77 5.15 16.76 13.44
CA PRO A 77 3.74 16.91 13.77
C PRO A 77 3.26 15.88 14.80
N LYS A 78 2.32 16.31 15.63
CA LYS A 78 1.72 15.45 16.66
C LYS A 78 0.61 14.61 16.02
N LEU A 79 0.59 13.31 16.30
CA LEU A 79 -0.56 12.47 15.98
C LEU A 79 -1.74 12.83 16.91
N PRO A 80 -2.99 12.60 16.49
CA PRO A 80 -4.14 12.72 17.38
C PRO A 80 -3.97 11.72 18.54
N PRO A 81 -4.44 12.07 19.75
CA PRO A 81 -4.13 11.30 20.96
C PRO A 81 -4.61 9.85 20.85
N TRP A 82 -3.82 8.95 21.44
CA TRP A 82 -4.26 7.58 21.62
C TRP A 82 -5.47 7.55 22.54
N ASN A 83 -6.49 6.79 22.14
CA ASN A 83 -7.74 6.66 22.87
C ASN A 83 -8.09 5.16 22.92
N PRO A 84 -8.05 4.52 24.11
CA PRO A 84 -8.41 3.11 24.26
C PRO A 84 -9.92 2.86 24.08
N PHE A 85 -10.76 3.88 24.34
CA PHE A 85 -12.22 3.82 24.22
C PHE A 85 -12.70 4.43 22.88
N PHE A 86 -11.90 4.32 21.82
CA PHE A 86 -12.26 4.80 20.50
C PHE A 86 -13.38 3.93 19.89
N SER A 87 -14.48 4.56 19.47
CA SER A 87 -15.62 3.87 18.87
C SER A 87 -15.98 4.46 17.51
N LEU A 88 -16.05 3.62 16.47
CA LEU A 88 -16.56 4.02 15.15
C LEU A 88 -18.01 4.54 15.18
N LYS A 89 -18.79 4.23 16.23
CA LYS A 89 -20.14 4.78 16.42
C LYS A 89 -20.13 6.26 16.83
N ASN A 90 -19.03 6.74 17.43
CA ASN A 90 -18.88 8.12 17.84
C ASN A 90 -18.30 8.95 16.67
N ARG A 91 -19.19 9.59 15.91
CA ARG A 91 -18.82 10.39 14.73
C ARG A 91 -17.82 11.51 15.04
N GLU A 92 -17.86 12.08 16.24
CA GLU A 92 -16.94 13.14 16.64
C GLU A 92 -15.53 12.61 16.89
N GLN A 93 -15.38 11.52 17.67
CA GLN A 93 -14.08 10.85 17.84
C GLN A 93 -13.47 10.42 16.49
N VAL A 94 -14.31 9.90 15.58
CA VAL A 94 -13.90 9.49 14.24
C VAL A 94 -13.43 10.69 13.42
N SER A 95 -14.20 11.77 13.39
CA SER A 95 -13.88 13.03 12.68
C SER A 95 -12.58 13.66 13.20
N GLN A 96 -12.45 13.84 14.52
CA GLN A 96 -11.26 14.38 15.16
C GLN A 96 -10.00 13.54 14.87
N ARG A 97 -10.11 12.20 14.92
CA ARG A 97 -8.98 11.32 14.59
C ARG A 97 -8.63 11.39 13.10
N MET A 98 -9.59 11.37 12.19
CA MET A 98 -9.33 11.52 10.75
C MET A 98 -8.63 12.84 10.45
N LYS A 99 -9.16 13.95 10.97
CA LYS A 99 -8.58 15.28 10.84
C LYS A 99 -7.14 15.31 11.35
N GLY A 100 -6.89 14.87 12.59
CA GLY A 100 -5.52 14.87 13.15
C GLY A 100 -4.55 13.94 12.42
N LEU A 101 -5.02 12.83 11.83
CA LEU A 101 -4.19 11.98 10.97
C LEU A 101 -3.86 12.65 9.63
N GLN A 102 -4.79 13.45 9.08
CA GLN A 102 -4.53 14.25 7.89
C GLN A 102 -3.57 15.40 8.20
N GLU A 103 -3.80 16.20 9.24
CA GLU A 103 -2.92 17.30 9.69
C GLU A 103 -1.49 16.80 9.99
N PHE A 104 -1.36 15.60 10.55
CA PHE A 104 -0.06 14.94 10.73
C PHE A 104 0.65 14.68 9.39
N LEU A 105 -0.05 14.09 8.41
CA LEU A 105 0.54 13.81 7.11
C LEU A 105 0.84 15.09 6.33
N GLU A 106 -0.07 16.07 6.34
CA GLU A 106 0.13 17.38 5.73
C GLU A 106 1.41 18.04 6.28
N GLY A 107 1.60 18.12 7.60
CA GLY A 107 2.81 18.67 8.21
C GLY A 107 4.09 17.89 7.87
N VAL A 108 4.00 16.56 7.76
CA VAL A 108 5.14 15.73 7.32
C VAL A 108 5.49 16.02 5.86
N LEU A 109 4.49 16.14 4.99
CA LEU A 109 4.65 16.35 3.55
C LEU A 109 5.12 17.78 3.20
N HIS A 110 4.79 18.77 4.03
CA HIS A 110 5.34 20.13 3.92
C HIS A 110 6.81 20.25 4.38
N THR A 111 7.44 19.18 4.86
CA THR A 111 8.84 19.19 5.33
C THR A 111 9.76 18.45 4.34
N PRO A 112 10.52 19.13 3.47
CA PRO A 112 11.26 18.48 2.38
C PRO A 112 12.26 17.42 2.81
N PHE A 113 12.85 17.55 4.01
CA PHE A 113 13.75 16.52 4.56
C PHE A 113 13.05 15.17 4.77
N LEU A 114 11.80 15.18 5.24
CA LEU A 114 11.02 13.95 5.50
C LEU A 114 10.60 13.25 4.20
N LEU A 115 10.46 14.00 3.10
CA LEU A 115 10.23 13.45 1.77
C LEU A 115 11.40 12.60 1.23
N SER A 116 12.55 12.58 1.90
CA SER A 116 13.66 11.67 1.57
C SER A 116 13.50 10.25 2.15
N ASP A 117 12.61 10.04 3.13
CA ASP A 117 12.50 8.74 3.80
C ASP A 117 11.70 7.73 2.96
N SER A 118 12.37 6.67 2.49
CA SER A 118 11.75 5.58 1.74
C SER A 118 10.56 4.91 2.46
N ARG A 119 10.52 4.94 3.80
CA ARG A 119 9.42 4.37 4.61
C ARG A 119 8.15 5.19 4.49
N LEU A 120 8.25 6.51 4.35
CA LEU A 120 7.11 7.40 4.07
C LEU A 120 6.49 7.07 2.70
N HIS A 121 7.33 6.94 1.67
CA HIS A 121 6.88 6.57 0.31
C HIS A 121 6.25 5.18 0.26
N LEU A 122 6.84 4.20 0.93
CA LEU A 122 6.25 2.85 1.02
C LEU A 122 4.95 2.82 1.83
N PHE A 123 4.84 3.62 2.89
CA PHE A 123 3.61 3.76 3.68
C PHE A 123 2.47 4.36 2.85
N LEU A 124 2.75 5.41 2.07
CA LEU A 124 1.77 6.18 1.28
C LEU A 124 1.46 5.60 -0.11
N GLN A 125 2.38 4.85 -0.72
CA GLN A 125 2.25 4.39 -2.11
C GLN A 125 2.30 2.86 -2.30
N SER A 126 2.32 2.07 -1.21
CA SER A 126 2.28 0.60 -1.29
C SER A 126 1.41 -0.05 -0.22
N ASN A 127 0.91 -1.26 -0.52
CA ASN A 127 0.12 -2.09 0.41
C ASN A 127 1.03 -3.01 1.27
N LEU A 128 2.30 -2.65 1.49
CA LEU A 128 3.21 -3.40 2.37
C LEU A 128 2.87 -3.16 3.85
N SER A 129 2.87 -4.22 4.66
CA SER A 129 2.83 -4.11 6.13
C SER A 129 4.14 -3.52 6.68
N ILE A 130 4.09 -2.89 7.86
CA ILE A 130 5.24 -2.18 8.46
C ILE A 130 6.55 -2.99 8.48
N THR A 131 6.49 -4.30 8.79
CA THR A 131 7.66 -5.19 8.76
C THR A 131 8.22 -5.40 7.35
N LYS A 132 7.37 -5.43 6.31
CA LYS A 132 7.80 -5.48 4.91
C LYS A 132 8.37 -4.13 4.45
N ILE A 133 7.84 -3.01 4.95
CA ILE A 133 8.37 -1.66 4.68
C ILE A 133 9.77 -1.52 5.29
N GLU A 134 9.94 -1.81 6.58
CA GLU A 134 11.22 -1.74 7.29
C GLU A 134 12.28 -2.60 6.61
N ARG A 135 11.96 -3.87 6.30
CA ARG A 135 12.87 -4.74 5.56
C ARG A 135 13.23 -4.18 4.17
N CYS A 136 12.30 -3.53 3.48
CA CYS A 136 12.57 -2.94 2.16
C CYS A 136 13.48 -1.70 2.26
N ALA A 137 13.24 -0.83 3.23
CA ALA A 137 14.07 0.34 3.51
C ALA A 137 15.51 -0.04 3.93
N LEU A 138 15.67 -1.18 4.61
CA LEU A 138 16.98 -1.74 4.99
C LEU A 138 17.64 -2.59 3.88
N GLY A 139 17.08 -2.67 2.67
CA GLY A 139 17.61 -3.52 1.59
C GLY A 139 17.51 -5.03 1.82
N ARG A 140 16.69 -5.47 2.78
CA ARG A 140 16.51 -6.87 3.22
C ARG A 140 15.34 -7.59 2.52
N THR A 141 15.02 -7.18 1.29
CA THR A 141 13.97 -7.72 0.41
C THR A 141 14.52 -8.04 -0.98
N ARG A 142 13.89 -8.97 -1.72
CA ARG A 142 14.25 -9.30 -3.12
C ARG A 142 13.77 -8.26 -4.16
N TYR A 143 13.25 -7.13 -3.69
CA TYR A 143 12.70 -6.05 -4.50
C TYR A 143 13.10 -4.70 -3.90
N THR A 144 13.26 -3.70 -4.76
CA THR A 144 13.53 -2.31 -4.39
C THR A 144 12.27 -1.56 -3.96
N VAL A 145 12.48 -0.41 -3.31
CA VAL A 145 11.42 0.57 -2.98
C VAL A 145 10.62 0.96 -4.24
N ALA A 146 11.31 1.22 -5.35
CA ALA A 146 10.72 1.63 -6.61
C ALA A 146 9.79 0.56 -7.21
N GLU A 147 10.18 -0.71 -7.14
CA GLU A 147 9.33 -1.83 -7.56
C GLU A 147 8.14 -2.07 -6.62
N ALA A 148 8.34 -1.97 -5.30
CA ALA A 148 7.29 -2.17 -4.32
C ALA A 148 6.12 -1.19 -4.51
N ILE A 149 6.46 0.07 -4.83
CA ILE A 149 5.50 1.11 -5.19
C ILE A 149 4.89 0.83 -6.58
N GLN A 150 5.68 0.35 -7.55
CA GLN A 150 5.15 0.08 -8.90
C GLN A 150 4.20 -1.12 -8.94
N ARG A 151 4.40 -2.16 -8.10
CA ARG A 151 3.57 -3.36 -8.05
C ARG A 151 2.21 -3.16 -7.35
N SER A 152 2.05 -2.14 -6.51
CA SER A 152 0.78 -1.83 -5.80
C SER A 152 -0.27 -1.13 -6.68
N ASN A 153 -0.26 -1.32 -7.99
CA ASN A 153 -1.09 -0.57 -8.95
C ASN A 153 -2.37 -1.28 -9.40
N LEU A 154 -2.58 -2.56 -9.03
CA LEU A 154 -3.75 -3.33 -9.48
C LEU A 154 -5.08 -2.86 -8.88
N ASP A 155 -5.07 -2.27 -7.67
CA ASP A 155 -6.30 -1.93 -6.93
C ASP A 155 -6.71 -0.44 -7.04
N CYS A 156 -5.86 0.42 -7.62
CA CYS A 156 -5.98 1.88 -7.46
C CYS A 156 -6.72 2.59 -8.62
N ILE A 157 -6.82 1.98 -9.80
CA ILE A 157 -7.44 2.61 -10.98
C ILE A 157 -8.93 2.25 -11.06
N ARG A 158 -9.72 2.91 -10.20
CA ARG A 158 -11.14 3.20 -10.44
C ARG A 158 -11.40 4.70 -10.30
N ILE A 159 -10.75 5.46 -11.19
CA ILE A 159 -11.35 6.69 -11.69
C ILE A 159 -12.25 6.24 -12.83
N GLU A 160 -13.55 6.55 -12.78
CA GLU A 160 -14.50 6.21 -13.84
C GLU A 160 -14.31 7.15 -15.05
N ASP A 161 -13.24 6.93 -15.81
CA ASP A 161 -13.15 7.47 -17.16
C ASP A 161 -14.03 6.60 -18.08
N LYS A 162 -15.21 7.11 -18.41
CA LYS A 162 -16.25 6.38 -19.16
C LYS A 162 -15.97 6.44 -20.68
N GLY A 163 -14.74 6.12 -21.06
CA GLY A 163 -14.30 5.97 -22.45
C GLY A 163 -14.60 4.56 -22.98
N SER A 164 -15.34 4.47 -24.08
CA SER A 164 -15.74 3.18 -24.68
C SER A 164 -14.64 2.59 -25.56
N CYS A 165 -14.31 1.31 -25.33
CA CYS A 165 -13.76 0.43 -26.35
C CYS A 165 -14.18 -1.02 -26.07
N ASP A 166 -15.20 -1.48 -26.82
CA ASP A 166 -15.56 -2.90 -26.86
C ASP A 166 -14.41 -3.71 -27.47
N SER A 167 -14.12 -4.87 -26.89
CA SER A 167 -13.24 -5.88 -27.50
C SER A 167 -13.58 -7.27 -26.96
N ASP A 168 -14.53 -7.92 -27.63
CA ASP A 168 -14.93 -9.30 -27.33
C ASP A 168 -13.78 -10.27 -27.63
N CYS A 169 -13.07 -10.70 -26.58
CA CYS A 169 -12.13 -11.82 -26.67
C CYS A 169 -12.81 -13.13 -26.23
N GLU A 170 -13.69 -13.64 -27.09
CA GLU A 170 -14.20 -15.01 -26.99
C GLU A 170 -13.04 -16.00 -26.79
N SER A 171 -13.14 -16.82 -25.75
CA SER A 171 -12.17 -17.88 -25.42
C SER A 171 -12.89 -19.04 -24.74
N SER A 172 -13.98 -19.45 -25.37
CA SER A 172 -14.82 -20.57 -24.96
C SER A 172 -14.21 -21.92 -25.33
N SER A 173 -13.85 -22.73 -24.32
CA SER A 173 -13.82 -24.21 -24.37
C SER A 173 -12.76 -24.94 -25.25
N SER A 174 -12.40 -26.21 -25.02
CA SER A 174 -12.56 -27.07 -23.83
C SER A 174 -11.58 -28.27 -23.82
N SER A 175 -11.55 -28.94 -22.67
CA SER A 175 -10.83 -30.17 -22.26
C SER A 175 -10.78 -31.41 -23.19
N SER A 176 -9.74 -32.25 -22.97
CA SER A 176 -9.67 -33.73 -23.16
C SER A 176 -9.80 -34.31 -24.58
N GLY A 177 -9.28 -35.51 -24.91
CA GLY A 177 -8.44 -36.49 -24.18
C GLY A 177 -8.44 -37.88 -24.87
N LEU A 178 -7.57 -38.82 -24.42
CA LEU A 178 -7.38 -40.20 -24.96
C LEU A 178 -6.69 -40.27 -26.36
N GLY A 179 -5.97 -41.33 -26.77
CA GLY A 179 -5.53 -42.56 -26.08
C GLY A 179 -4.95 -43.62 -27.06
N GLN A 180 -4.47 -44.77 -26.54
CA GLN A 180 -3.96 -45.99 -27.26
C GLN A 180 -2.58 -45.87 -27.97
N SER A 181 -1.78 -46.92 -28.24
CA SER A 181 -1.45 -48.23 -27.58
C SER A 181 -0.31 -48.90 -28.42
N VAL A 182 0.50 -49.90 -28.02
CA VAL A 182 0.67 -50.72 -26.78
C VAL A 182 2.10 -50.50 -26.22
N ASP A 183 3.02 -51.38 -25.74
CA ASP A 183 3.26 -52.82 -25.41
C ASP A 183 4.49 -52.79 -24.43
N SER A 184 4.84 -53.73 -23.53
CA SER A 184 4.27 -55.01 -23.08
C SER A 184 4.82 -55.38 -21.66
N VAL A 185 4.04 -56.14 -20.87
CA VAL A 185 4.40 -57.40 -20.13
C VAL A 185 5.84 -57.54 -19.54
N MET A 186 6.15 -57.88 -18.27
CA MET A 186 5.46 -58.43 -17.07
C MET A 186 6.28 -58.14 -15.78
N ARG A 187 5.61 -58.08 -14.60
CA ARG A 187 6.04 -58.51 -13.22
C ARG A 187 7.38 -58.04 -12.61
N ASP A 188 7.58 -57.94 -11.29
CA ASP A 188 6.76 -58.24 -10.09
C ASP A 188 7.04 -57.18 -8.99
N SER A 189 6.36 -57.25 -7.83
CA SER A 189 6.68 -56.47 -6.61
C SER A 189 6.74 -57.39 -5.39
N PRO A 190 7.50 -57.02 -4.33
CA PRO A 190 6.80 -56.45 -3.17
C PRO A 190 7.59 -55.35 -2.40
N LEU A 191 6.92 -54.77 -1.40
CA LEU A 191 7.47 -53.85 -0.38
C LEU A 191 7.89 -54.65 0.90
N PRO A 192 8.08 -54.05 2.09
CA PRO A 192 9.37 -53.61 2.62
C PRO A 192 9.73 -54.29 3.98
N CYS A 193 10.84 -53.89 4.65
CA CYS A 193 10.89 -53.52 6.09
C CYS A 193 12.32 -53.42 6.71
N PHE A 194 12.50 -52.37 7.52
CA PHE A 194 13.20 -52.24 8.83
C PHE A 194 14.59 -52.84 9.18
N GLU A 195 15.41 -51.91 9.71
CA GLU A 195 16.32 -51.95 10.89
C GLU A 195 17.52 -52.91 11.03
N SER A 196 18.63 -52.30 11.46
CA SER A 196 19.65 -52.79 12.40
C SER A 196 20.31 -51.58 13.08
#